data_AF-A0AAU2XRV9-F1
#
_entry.id   AF-A0AAU2XRV9-F1
#
_cell.length_a   1.000
_cell.length_b   1.000
_cell.length_c   1.000
_cell.angle_alpha   90.00
_cell.angle_beta   90.00
_cell.angle_gamma   90.00
#
_symmetry.space_group_name_H-M   'P 1'
#
loop_
_entity.id
_entity.type
_entity.pdbx_description
1 polymer ?
#
loop_
_entity_poly.entity_id
_entity_poly.type
_entity_poly.pdbx_seq_one_letter_code
_entity_poly.pdbx_strand_id
1 'polypeptide(L)'
;MALMRSWAVGILVLVVTEYLQVRVVYDNLVGPEGVGSFGAALAFVHVPNLLCVLLATWAAARVHPEPWRQMPTRHVVAACAVPAAGQLLTVSLRPELASMSSLALWMSTGVLLAGCSMGLLLDKWWEGREA
;
A
#
# COMPACT_ATOMS: atom_id res chain seq x y z
N MET A 1 -15.07 16.47 3.51
CA MET A 1 -15.34 15.58 2.34
C MET A 1 -14.10 15.28 1.49
N ALA A 2 -13.17 16.21 1.29
CA ALA A 2 -11.95 15.99 0.50
C ALA A 2 -11.14 14.74 0.91
N LEU A 3 -10.88 14.56 2.21
CA LEU A 3 -10.19 13.38 2.73
C LEU A 3 -10.98 12.08 2.51
N MET A 4 -12.30 12.08 2.73
CA MET A 4 -13.14 10.90 2.47
C MET A 4 -13.09 10.48 1.01
N ARG A 5 -13.08 11.41 0.06
CA ARG A 5 -12.94 11.08 -1.37
C ARG A 5 -11.58 10.47 -1.66
N SER A 6 -10.51 11.05 -1.12
CA SER A 6 -9.14 10.51 -1.22
C SER A 6 -9.07 9.08 -0.71
N TRP A 7 -9.62 8.85 0.48
CA TRP A 7 -9.64 7.54 1.10
C TRP A 7 -10.53 6.55 0.35
N ALA A 8 -11.69 6.95 -0.14
CA ALA A 8 -12.56 6.08 -0.92
C ALA A 8 -11.85 5.56 -2.18
N VAL A 9 -11.14 6.44 -2.89
CA VAL A 9 -10.35 6.04 -4.06
C VAL A 9 -9.18 5.16 -3.66
N GLY A 10 -8.45 5.51 -2.61
CA GLY A 10 -7.36 4.68 -2.07
C GLY A 10 -7.85 3.27 -1.69
N ILE A 11 -9.01 3.17 -1.03
CA ILE A 11 -9.61 1.90 -0.62
C ILE A 11 -9.99 1.09 -1.85
N LEU A 12 -10.66 1.70 -2.82
CA LEU A 12 -11.06 1.03 -4.04
C LEU A 12 -9.84 0.44 -4.79
N VAL A 13 -8.80 1.25 -4.97
CA VAL A 13 -7.57 0.81 -5.65
C VAL A 13 -6.87 -0.28 -4.85
N LEU A 14 -6.74 -0.13 -3.53
CA LEU A 14 -6.11 -1.14 -2.67
C LEU A 14 -6.87 -2.47 -2.76
N VAL A 15 -8.19 -2.47 -2.55
CA VAL A 15 -9.02 -3.68 -2.59
C VAL A 15 -8.95 -4.36 -3.96
N VAL A 16 -9.05 -3.60 -5.06
CA VAL A 16 -8.99 -4.17 -6.41
C VAL A 16 -7.60 -4.76 -6.69
N THR A 17 -6.53 -4.06 -6.35
CA THR A 17 -5.17 -4.53 -6.60
C THR A 17 -4.80 -5.72 -5.72
N GLU A 18 -5.18 -5.73 -4.45
CA GLU A 18 -5.01 -6.88 -3.55
C GLU A 18 -5.84 -8.08 -4.01
N TYR A 19 -7.09 -7.87 -4.45
CA TYR A 19 -7.90 -8.94 -5.02
C TYR A 19 -7.24 -9.57 -6.24
N LEU A 20 -6.71 -8.76 -7.14
CA LEU A 20 -5.95 -9.23 -8.30
C LEU A 20 -4.67 -9.96 -7.87
N GLN A 21 -3.95 -9.46 -6.88
CA GLN A 21 -2.78 -10.13 -6.32
C GLN A 21 -3.13 -11.52 -5.78
N VAL A 22 -4.21 -11.65 -5.00
CA VAL A 22 -4.67 -12.95 -4.49
C VAL A 22 -4.99 -13.90 -5.65
N ARG A 23 -5.81 -13.44 -6.60
CA ARG A 23 -6.29 -14.26 -7.72
C ARG A 23 -5.22 -14.66 -8.71
N VAL A 24 -4.29 -13.76 -9.03
CA VAL A 24 -3.30 -13.97 -10.09
C VAL A 24 -2.02 -14.55 -9.51
N VAL A 25 -1.57 -14.04 -8.36
CA VAL A 25 -0.27 -14.43 -7.79
C VAL A 25 -0.44 -15.54 -6.77
N TYR A 26 -1.30 -15.36 -5.78
CA TYR A 26 -1.37 -16.30 -4.65
C TYR A 26 -1.96 -17.66 -5.07
N ASP A 27 -3.09 -17.63 -5.76
CA ASP A 27 -3.80 -18.84 -6.22
C ASP A 27 -2.99 -19.65 -7.25
N ASN A 28 -2.16 -19.00 -8.07
CA ASN A 28 -1.44 -19.69 -9.15
C ASN A 28 0.04 -20.00 -8.84
N LEU A 29 0.71 -19.18 -8.02
CA LEU A 29 2.18 -19.22 -7.89
C LEU A 29 2.67 -19.53 -6.47
N VAL A 30 1.85 -19.28 -5.43
CA VAL A 30 2.24 -19.47 -4.03
C VAL A 30 1.62 -20.74 -3.45
N GLY A 31 0.35 -21.03 -3.77
CA GLY A 31 -0.35 -22.21 -3.27
C GLY A 31 -0.56 -22.21 -1.74
N PRO A 32 -1.19 -23.26 -1.18
CA PRO A 32 -1.59 -23.30 0.23
C PRO A 32 -0.41 -23.48 1.21
N GLU A 33 0.69 -24.09 0.77
CA GLU A 33 1.89 -24.30 1.61
C GLU A 33 2.80 -23.05 1.67
N GLY A 34 2.51 -22.04 0.86
CA GLY A 34 3.33 -20.85 0.76
C GLY A 34 4.60 -21.06 -0.08
N VAL A 35 5.49 -20.07 0.00
CA VAL A 35 6.74 -20.03 -0.77
C VAL A 35 7.91 -20.56 0.08
N GLY A 36 8.59 -21.60 -0.41
CA GLY A 36 9.67 -22.28 0.31
C GLY A 36 11.00 -21.52 0.42
N SER A 37 11.13 -20.33 -0.18
CA SER A 37 12.36 -19.53 -0.12
C SER A 37 12.10 -18.05 0.11
N PHE A 38 13.06 -17.37 0.74
CA PHE A 38 13.00 -15.93 0.98
C PHE A 38 12.89 -15.12 -0.32
N GLY A 39 13.63 -15.51 -1.37
CA GLY A 39 13.57 -14.84 -2.67
C GLY A 39 12.18 -14.95 -3.31
N ALA A 40 11.55 -16.11 -3.21
CA ALA A 40 10.17 -16.30 -3.68
C ALA A 40 9.15 -15.51 -2.84
N ALA A 41 9.35 -15.40 -1.52
CA ALA A 41 8.55 -14.53 -0.67
C ALA A 41 8.69 -13.06 -1.05
N LEU A 42 9.91 -12.61 -1.34
CA LEU A 42 10.13 -11.25 -1.82
C LEU A 42 9.39 -11.02 -3.14
N ALA A 43 9.62 -11.89 -4.13
CA ALA A 43 9.12 -11.72 -5.50
C ALA A 43 7.60 -11.87 -5.64
N PHE A 44 6.99 -12.81 -4.92
CA PHE A 44 5.57 -13.16 -5.11
C PHE A 44 4.65 -12.63 -3.99
N VAL A 45 5.20 -12.20 -2.87
CA VAL A 45 4.39 -11.65 -1.75
C VAL A 45 4.68 -10.17 -1.55
N HIS A 46 5.94 -9.81 -1.31
CA HIS A 46 6.27 -8.44 -0.92
C HIS A 46 6.29 -7.45 -2.08
N VAL A 47 6.83 -7.83 -3.25
CA VAL A 47 6.86 -6.94 -4.43
C VAL A 47 5.45 -6.64 -4.97
N PRO A 48 4.55 -7.62 -5.14
CA PRO A 48 3.17 -7.33 -5.55
C PRO A 48 2.44 -6.47 -4.51
N ASN A 49 2.62 -6.76 -3.22
CA ASN A 49 2.03 -5.94 -2.16
C ASN A 49 2.55 -4.50 -2.17
N LEU A 50 3.85 -4.31 -2.46
CA LEU A 50 4.44 -2.98 -2.64
C LEU A 50 3.76 -2.21 -3.76
N LEU A 51 3.46 -2.87 -4.88
CA LEU A 51 2.73 -2.25 -5.98
C LEU A 51 1.30 -1.86 -5.57
N CYS A 52 0.59 -2.72 -4.85
CA CYS A 52 -0.75 -2.40 -4.33
C CYS A 52 -0.73 -1.15 -3.44
N VAL A 53 0.20 -1.09 -2.47
CA VAL A 53 0.37 0.08 -1.58
C VAL A 53 0.74 1.33 -2.38
N LEU A 54 1.68 1.22 -3.32
CA LEU A 54 2.13 2.33 -4.16
C LEU A 54 0.96 2.91 -4.96
N LEU A 55 0.20 2.05 -5.64
CA LEU A 55 -0.91 2.47 -6.50
C LEU A 55 -2.03 3.09 -5.69
N ALA A 56 -2.38 2.50 -4.54
CA ALA A 56 -3.39 3.04 -3.64
C ALA A 56 -2.98 4.42 -3.10
N THR A 57 -1.73 4.56 -2.66
CA THR A 57 -1.18 5.84 -2.18
C THR A 57 -1.20 6.90 -3.27
N TRP A 58 -0.70 6.56 -4.46
CA TRP A 58 -0.64 7.48 -5.59
C TRP A 58 -2.04 7.91 -6.04
N ALA A 59 -2.98 6.97 -6.17
CA ALA A 59 -4.35 7.28 -6.57
C ALA A 59 -5.04 8.20 -5.55
N ALA A 60 -4.89 7.92 -4.25
CA ALA A 60 -5.41 8.78 -3.18
C ALA A 60 -4.78 10.19 -3.24
N ALA A 61 -3.46 10.29 -3.39
CA ALA A 61 -2.75 11.56 -3.51
C ALA A 61 -3.23 12.39 -4.72
N ARG A 62 -3.51 11.73 -5.85
CA ARG A 62 -3.99 12.40 -7.08
C ARG A 62 -5.37 13.01 -6.94
N VAL A 63 -6.29 12.35 -6.24
CA VAL A 63 -7.67 12.88 -6.04
C VAL A 63 -7.80 13.84 -4.86
N HIS A 64 -6.72 14.03 -4.09
CA HIS A 64 -6.68 14.99 -2.99
C HIS A 64 -6.71 16.44 -3.54
N PRO A 65 -7.80 17.20 -3.29
CA PRO A 65 -8.02 18.49 -3.93
C PRO A 65 -7.17 19.62 -3.33
N GLU A 66 -6.83 20.60 -4.16
CA GLU A 66 -6.41 21.94 -3.68
C GLU A 66 -7.56 22.62 -2.91
N PRO A 67 -7.28 23.43 -1.86
CA PRO A 67 -5.98 23.94 -1.39
C PRO A 67 -5.25 23.05 -0.38
N TRP A 68 -5.83 21.90 0.00
CA TRP A 68 -5.30 21.06 1.08
C TRP A 68 -3.99 20.35 0.73
N ARG A 69 -3.65 20.27 -0.55
CA ARG A 69 -2.32 19.84 -1.05
C ARG A 69 -1.17 20.70 -0.53
N GLN A 70 -1.41 21.99 -0.25
CA GLN A 70 -0.37 22.88 0.28
C GLN A 70 0.00 22.59 1.75
N MET A 71 -0.79 21.78 2.46
CA MET A 71 -0.49 21.31 3.80
C MET A 71 0.15 19.92 3.73
N PRO A 72 1.48 19.79 3.78
CA PRO A 72 2.18 18.54 3.49
C PRO A 72 1.75 17.39 4.42
N THR A 73 1.48 17.69 5.69
CA THR A 73 0.99 16.70 6.67
C THR A 73 -0.38 16.15 6.29
N ARG A 74 -1.31 17.00 5.84
CA ARG A 74 -2.64 16.56 5.40
C ARG A 74 -2.59 15.77 4.11
N HIS A 75 -1.69 16.12 3.19
CA HIS A 75 -1.48 15.37 1.94
C HIS A 75 -0.95 13.96 2.22
N VAL A 76 0.06 13.83 3.09
CA VAL A 76 0.59 12.54 3.50
C VAL A 76 -0.50 11.69 4.18
N VAL A 77 -1.30 12.28 5.07
CA VAL A 77 -2.41 11.56 5.71
C VAL A 77 -3.49 11.17 4.68
N ALA A 78 -3.81 12.03 3.72
CA ALA A 78 -4.78 11.73 2.68
C ALA A 78 -4.35 10.53 1.80
N ALA A 79 -3.04 10.41 1.54
CA ALA A 79 -2.47 9.39 0.68
C ALA A 79 -2.17 8.08 1.43
N CYS A 80 -1.55 8.15 2.61
CA CYS A 80 -1.00 6.98 3.30
C CYS A 80 -1.94 6.37 4.35
N ALA A 81 -3.01 7.06 4.76
CA ALA A 81 -3.89 6.55 5.81
C ALA A 81 -4.56 5.22 5.44
N VAL A 82 -4.94 5.05 4.17
CA VAL A 82 -5.62 3.82 3.72
C VAL A 82 -4.68 2.62 3.74
N PRO A 83 -3.49 2.65 3.10
CA PRO A 83 -2.54 1.54 3.21
C PRO A 83 -2.12 1.25 4.66
N ALA A 84 -1.92 2.28 5.48
CA ALA A 84 -1.59 2.11 6.90
C ALA A 84 -2.73 1.42 7.68
N ALA A 85 -3.97 1.80 7.43
CA ALA A 85 -5.14 1.15 8.02
C ALA A 85 -5.27 -0.30 7.55
N GLY A 86 -4.99 -0.60 6.28
CA GLY A 86 -4.95 -1.97 5.75
C GLY A 86 -3.90 -2.84 6.45
N GLN A 87 -2.69 -2.31 6.68
CA GLN A 87 -1.67 -3.02 7.45
C GLN A 87 -2.11 -3.25 8.90
N LEU A 88 -2.65 -2.24 9.58
CA LEU A 88 -3.13 -2.37 10.95
C LEU A 88 -4.24 -3.42 11.06
N LEU A 89 -5.18 -3.44 10.11
CA LEU A 89 -6.23 -4.45 10.04
C LEU A 89 -5.63 -5.85 9.87
N THR A 90 -4.67 -6.01 8.97
CA THR A 90 -3.99 -7.29 8.74
C THR A 90 -3.31 -7.82 10.00
N VAL A 91 -2.57 -6.96 10.70
CA VAL A 91 -1.91 -7.32 11.98
C VAL A 91 -2.94 -7.65 13.06
N SER A 92 -4.05 -6.90 13.12
CA SER A 92 -5.13 -7.14 14.09
C SER A 92 -5.85 -8.47 13.86
N LEU A 93 -6.02 -8.87 12.59
CA LEU A 93 -6.63 -10.15 12.21
C LEU A 93 -5.66 -11.33 12.34
N ARG A 94 -4.35 -11.07 12.36
CA ARG A 94 -3.31 -12.09 12.48
C ARG A 94 -2.31 -11.73 13.59
N PRO A 95 -2.70 -11.88 14.86
CA PRO A 95 -1.87 -11.49 16.01
C PRO A 95 -0.53 -12.23 16.07
N GLU A 96 -0.41 -13.40 15.43
CA GLU A 96 0.86 -14.14 15.26
C GLU A 96 1.94 -13.31 14.53
N LEU A 97 1.52 -12.39 13.65
CA LEU A 97 2.42 -11.45 12.97
C LEU A 97 2.72 -10.20 13.81
N ALA A 98 2.02 -9.96 14.92
CA ALA A 98 2.15 -8.76 15.73
C ALA A 98 3.40 -8.75 16.64
N SER A 99 4.13 -9.87 16.73
CA SER A 99 5.38 -9.91 17.48
C SER A 99 6.39 -8.91 16.90
N MET A 100 6.91 -8.00 17.73
CA MET A 100 7.94 -7.03 17.31
C MET A 100 9.25 -7.68 16.85
N SER A 101 9.52 -8.93 17.26
CA SER A 101 10.65 -9.71 16.77
C SER A 101 10.36 -10.42 15.44
N SER A 102 9.13 -10.33 14.93
CA SER A 102 8.75 -10.96 13.66
C SER A 102 9.38 -10.24 12.48
N LEU A 103 10.26 -10.95 11.77
CA LEU A 103 10.81 -10.49 10.50
C LEU A 103 9.69 -10.15 9.50
N ALA A 104 8.58 -10.89 9.52
CA ALA A 104 7.44 -10.66 8.64
C ALA A 104 6.76 -9.30 8.89
N LEU A 105 6.67 -8.87 10.16
CA LEU A 105 6.14 -7.55 10.51
C LEU A 105 7.03 -6.43 9.97
N TRP A 106 8.35 -6.57 10.13
CA TRP A 106 9.33 -5.60 9.64
C TRP A 106 9.36 -5.52 8.12
N MET A 107 9.29 -6.65 7.43
CA MET A 107 9.19 -6.68 5.97
C MET A 107 7.89 -6.03 5.48
N SER A 108 6.76 -6.33 6.11
CA SER A 108 5.46 -5.71 5.79
C SER A 108 5.48 -4.19 6.02
N THR A 109 6.05 -3.76 7.14
CA THR A 109 6.22 -2.33 7.45
C THR A 109 7.17 -1.65 6.46
N GLY A 110 8.25 -2.31 6.09
CA GLY A 110 9.17 -1.84 5.05
C GLY A 110 8.48 -1.66 3.71
N VAL A 111 7.63 -2.62 3.31
CA VAL A 111 6.81 -2.53 2.09
C VAL A 111 5.82 -1.37 2.18
N LEU A 112 5.14 -1.18 3.32
CA LEU A 112 4.23 -0.04 3.51
C LEU A 112 4.98 1.29 3.34
N LEU A 113 6.09 1.47 4.05
CA LEU A 113 6.87 2.70 4.01
C LEU A 113 7.40 2.97 2.60
N ALA A 114 7.99 1.96 1.96
CA ALA A 114 8.51 2.08 0.60
C ALA A 114 7.39 2.41 -0.40
N GLY A 115 6.28 1.69 -0.38
CA GLY A 115 5.14 1.93 -1.26
C GLY A 115 4.54 3.32 -1.05
N CYS A 116 4.36 3.76 0.20
CA CYS A 116 3.87 5.10 0.51
C CYS A 116 4.81 6.19 -0.01
N SER A 117 6.12 6.06 0.27
CA SER A 117 7.13 7.01 -0.19
C SER A 117 7.18 7.07 -1.71
N MET A 118 7.18 5.93 -2.40
CA MET A 118 7.18 5.87 -3.86
C MET A 118 5.91 6.46 -4.46
N GLY A 119 4.73 6.18 -3.88
CA GLY A 119 3.46 6.73 -4.36
C GLY A 119 3.40 8.26 -4.25
N LEU A 120 3.92 8.82 -3.16
CA LEU A 120 4.04 10.27 -2.98
C LEU A 120 5.08 10.90 -3.91
N LEU A 121 6.21 10.23 -4.14
CA LEU A 121 7.22 10.70 -5.11
C LEU A 121 6.68 10.66 -6.53
N LEU A 122 5.91 9.64 -6.89
CA LEU A 122 5.27 9.52 -8.20
C LEU A 122 4.23 10.62 -8.42
N ASP A 123 3.45 10.97 -7.40
CA ASP A 123 2.50 12.10 -7.43
C ASP A 123 3.23 13.40 -7.76
N LYS A 124 4.32 13.71 -7.03
CA LYS A 124 5.15 14.90 -7.27
C LYS A 124 5.80 14.92 -8.64
N TRP A 125 6.33 13.77 -9.09
CA TRP A 125 6.95 13.66 -10.41
C TRP A 125 5.93 13.88 -11.53
N TRP A 126 4.70 13.39 -11.35
CA TRP A 126 3.63 13.58 -12.32
C TRP A 126 3.19 15.05 -12.40
N GLU A 127 3.04 15.72 -11.26
CA GLU A 127 2.71 17.15 -11.22
C GLU A 127 3.74 18.00 -11.96
N GLY A 128 5.04 17.71 -11.78
CA GLY A 128 6.12 18.42 -12.48
C GLY A 128 6.13 18.23 -14.00
N ARG A 129 5.37 17.27 -14.55
CA ARG A 129 5.20 17.10 -16.00
C ARG A 129 4.00 17.84 -16.57
N GLU A 130 3.03 18.19 -15.73
CA GLU A 130 1.81 18.90 -16.13
C GLU A 130 1.95 20.43 -16.01
N ALA A 131 3.05 20.92 -15.44
CA ALA A 131 3.41 22.33 -15.30
C ALA A 131 4.34 22.82 -16.43
#